data_AF-A0A2X3XX95-F1
#
_entry.id   AF-A0A2X3XX95-F1
#
_cell.length_a   1.000
_cell.length_b   1.000
_cell.length_c   1.000
_cell.angle_alpha   90.00
_cell.angle_beta   90.00
_cell.angle_gamma   90.00
#
_symmetry.space_group_name_H-M   'P 1'
#
loop_
_entity.id
_entity.type
_entity.pdbx_description
1 polymer ?
#
loop_
_entity_poly.entity_id
_entity_poly.type
_entity_poly.pdbx_seq_one_letter_code
_entity_poly.pdbx_strand_id
1 'polypeptide(L)'
;MVYVGESAGAIIASNDISYSQIMDDKSLASDLTDYAALGLVDFSVLPHWGEFPFEEITEQTAGTYGKQLNLIKLDNKQAVLTTRDKSIVVSSP
;
A
#
# COMPACT_ATOMS: atom_id res chain seq x y z
N MET A 1 -11.39 16.46 7.75
CA MET A 1 -11.80 15.12 7.33
C MET A 1 -10.70 14.16 7.73
N VAL A 2 -11.05 12.98 8.26
CA VAL A 2 -10.09 11.93 8.62
C VAL A 2 -10.31 10.77 7.66
N TYR A 3 -9.23 10.23 7.12
CA TYR A 3 -9.23 9.02 6.30
C TYR A 3 -8.55 7.90 7.09
N VAL A 4 -9.17 6.72 7.12
CA VAL A 4 -8.59 5.50 7.70
C VAL A 4 -8.67 4.42 6.64
N GLY A 5 -7.52 3.97 6.15
CA GLY A 5 -7.41 2.93 5.14
C GLY A 5 -6.78 1.68 5.73
N GLU A 6 -7.40 0.53 5.48
CA GLU A 6 -6.91 -0.79 5.87
C GLU A 6 -6.68 -1.62 4.60
N SER A 7 -5.55 -2.34 4.53
CA SER A 7 -5.12 -3.12 3.36
C SER A 7 -5.29 -2.37 2.04
N ALA A 8 -6.21 -2.79 1.15
CA ALA A 8 -6.54 -2.09 -0.10
C ALA A 8 -6.92 -0.61 0.08
N GLY A 9 -7.56 -0.27 1.21
CA GLY A 9 -7.85 1.12 1.58
C GLY A 9 -6.60 1.94 1.89
N ALA A 10 -5.52 1.33 2.39
CA ALA A 10 -4.24 2.02 2.54
C ALA A 10 -3.51 2.16 1.19
N ILE A 11 -3.65 1.17 0.30
CA ILE A 11 -3.07 1.16 -1.04
C ILE A 11 -3.64 2.30 -1.91
N ILE A 12 -4.98 2.43 -1.96
CA ILE A 12 -5.64 3.44 -2.81
C ILE A 12 -5.41 4.89 -2.34
N ALA A 13 -4.87 5.10 -1.15
CA ALA A 13 -4.48 6.43 -0.67
C ALA A 13 -3.24 7.00 -1.40
N SER A 14 -2.45 6.14 -2.05
CA SER A 14 -1.29 6.53 -2.87
C SER A 14 -1.71 7.22 -4.17
N ASN A 15 -0.75 7.50 -5.05
CA ASN A 15 -1.01 8.09 -6.37
C ASN A 15 -1.48 7.06 -7.42
N ASP A 16 -1.12 5.78 -7.29
CA ASP A 16 -1.41 4.74 -8.27
C ASP A 16 -1.41 3.35 -7.63
N ILE A 17 -2.37 2.49 -7.97
CA ILE A 17 -2.51 1.13 -7.39
C ILE A 17 -1.85 0.02 -8.21
N SER A 18 -1.20 0.31 -9.34
CA SER A 18 -0.64 -0.72 -10.24
C SER A 18 0.34 -1.66 -9.55
N TYR A 19 1.01 -1.22 -8.48
CA TYR A 19 1.93 -2.08 -7.74
C TYR A 19 1.23 -3.20 -6.97
N SER A 20 -0.05 -3.02 -6.60
CA SER A 20 -0.81 -4.03 -5.87
C SER A 20 -1.25 -5.19 -6.75
N GLN A 21 -1.14 -5.11 -8.08
CA GLN A 21 -1.56 -6.18 -8.99
C GLN A 21 -0.79 -7.51 -8.81
N ILE A 22 0.34 -7.48 -8.09
CA ILE A 22 1.06 -8.70 -7.69
C ILE A 22 0.32 -9.37 -6.52
N MET A 23 -0.32 -8.60 -5.65
CA MET A 23 -1.06 -9.07 -4.48
C MET A 23 -2.54 -9.32 -4.78
N ASP A 24 -3.19 -8.39 -5.49
CA ASP A 24 -4.62 -8.37 -5.76
C ASP A 24 -4.91 -8.69 -7.24
N ASP A 25 -5.91 -9.54 -7.48
CA ASP A 25 -6.26 -9.97 -8.83
C ASP A 25 -6.98 -8.85 -9.62
N LYS A 26 -6.24 -8.18 -10.50
CA LYS A 26 -6.79 -7.14 -11.38
C LYS A 26 -7.86 -7.65 -12.35
N SER A 27 -7.94 -8.95 -12.63
CA SER A 27 -8.92 -9.50 -13.57
C SER A 27 -10.36 -9.36 -13.06
N LEU A 28 -10.53 -9.17 -11.75
CA LEU A 28 -11.82 -8.89 -11.12
C LEU A 28 -12.40 -7.52 -11.52
N ALA A 29 -11.57 -6.61 -12.04
CA ALA A 29 -11.95 -5.28 -12.49
C ALA A 29 -11.53 -5.06 -13.96
N SER A 30 -12.00 -5.92 -14.87
CA SER A 30 -11.62 -5.89 -16.29
C SER A 30 -11.87 -4.57 -17.01
N ASP A 31 -12.82 -3.77 -16.53
CA ASP A 31 -13.21 -2.49 -17.12
C ASP A 31 -12.35 -1.32 -16.58
N LEU A 32 -11.52 -1.55 -15.57
CA LEU A 32 -10.63 -0.53 -15.00
C LEU A 32 -9.41 -0.34 -15.92
N THR A 33 -9.37 0.79 -16.61
CA THR A 33 -8.33 1.11 -17.61
C THR A 33 -7.29 2.13 -17.12
N ASP A 34 -7.53 2.76 -15.97
CA ASP A 34 -6.64 3.72 -15.31
C ASP A 34 -6.49 3.32 -13.84
N TYR A 35 -5.25 3.28 -13.36
CA TYR A 35 -4.89 2.88 -11.99
C TYR A 35 -4.52 4.07 -11.10
N ALA A 36 -4.67 5.31 -11.61
CA ALA A 36 -4.58 6.50 -10.80
C ALA A 36 -5.51 6.39 -9.57
N ALA A 37 -4.94 6.64 -8.40
CA ALA A 37 -5.59 6.45 -7.13
C ALA A 37 -5.95 7.80 -6.48
N LEU A 38 -6.24 7.83 -5.18
CA LEU A 38 -6.76 9.05 -4.54
C LEU A 38 -5.73 10.18 -4.41
N GLY A 39 -4.43 9.87 -4.46
CA GLY A 39 -3.36 10.85 -4.36
C GLY A 39 -3.34 11.61 -3.03
N LEU A 40 -3.70 10.94 -1.92
CA LEU A 40 -3.74 11.54 -0.59
C LEU A 40 -2.33 11.63 0.04
N VAL A 41 -1.43 10.74 -0.36
CA VAL A 41 -0.04 10.66 0.11
C VAL A 41 0.91 10.40 -1.07
N ASP A 42 2.17 10.80 -0.91
CA ASP A 42 3.24 10.67 -1.93
C ASP A 42 4.05 9.37 -1.81
N PHE A 43 3.60 8.44 -0.97
CA PHE A 43 4.16 7.11 -0.78
C PHE A 43 3.12 6.03 -1.05
N SER A 44 3.58 4.79 -1.22
CA SER A 44 2.73 3.62 -1.43
C SER A 44 2.87 2.67 -0.25
N VAL A 45 1.76 2.28 0.35
CA VAL A 45 1.76 1.31 1.45
C VAL A 45 1.86 -0.10 0.89
N LEU A 46 2.83 -0.89 1.37
CA LEU A 46 2.90 -2.33 1.15
C LEU A 46 2.45 -3.03 2.43
N PRO A 47 1.16 -3.42 2.54
CA PRO A 47 0.63 -4.03 3.76
C PRO A 47 1.10 -5.49 3.89
N HIS A 48 0.89 -6.05 5.08
CA HIS A 48 1.16 -7.47 5.40
C HIS A 48 2.62 -7.89 5.21
N TRP A 49 3.57 -6.95 5.37
CA TRP A 49 4.99 -7.23 5.18
C TRP A 49 5.48 -8.28 6.19
N GLY A 50 5.93 -9.43 5.68
CA GLY A 50 6.42 -10.53 6.51
C GLY A 50 5.33 -11.30 7.27
N GLU A 51 4.07 -11.16 6.86
CA GLU A 51 2.92 -11.77 7.52
C GLU A 51 2.32 -12.90 6.68
N PHE A 52 1.99 -14.04 7.30
CA PHE A 52 1.33 -15.15 6.61
C PHE A 52 -0.10 -14.81 6.17
N PRO A 53 -0.55 -15.17 4.95
CA PRO A 53 0.16 -15.90 3.87
C PRO A 53 0.80 -14.99 2.79
N PHE A 54 1.17 -13.76 3.15
CA PHE A 54 1.60 -12.70 2.22
C PHE A 54 3.11 -12.49 2.17
N GLU A 55 3.93 -13.31 2.83
CA GLU A 55 5.38 -13.09 2.93
C GLU A 55 6.03 -13.06 1.54
N GLU A 56 5.82 -14.12 0.75
CA GLU A 56 6.42 -14.23 -0.59
C GLU A 56 5.92 -13.13 -1.53
N ILE A 57 4.61 -12.82 -1.49
CA ILE A 57 4.01 -11.86 -2.42
C ILE A 57 4.40 -10.43 -2.11
N THR A 58 4.57 -10.08 -0.83
CA THR A 58 5.05 -8.76 -0.42
C THR A 58 6.54 -8.61 -0.72
N GLU A 59 7.36 -9.64 -0.50
CA GLU A 59 8.77 -9.64 -0.92
C GLU A 59 8.94 -9.45 -2.43
N GLN A 60 8.15 -10.18 -3.22
CA GLN A 60 8.12 -10.02 -4.68
C GLN A 60 7.74 -8.58 -5.06
N THR A 61 6.68 -8.04 -4.47
CA THR A 61 6.21 -6.68 -4.74
C THR A 61 7.28 -5.65 -4.41
N ALA A 62 7.95 -5.77 -3.26
CA ALA A 62 9.05 -4.89 -2.88
C ALA A 62 10.27 -5.03 -3.82
N GLY A 63 10.58 -6.25 -4.29
CA GLY A 63 11.63 -6.49 -5.26
C GLY A 63 11.36 -5.84 -6.61
N THR A 64 10.11 -5.90 -7.08
CA THR A 64 9.69 -5.31 -8.37
C THR A 64 9.62 -3.77 -8.31
N TYR A 65 9.03 -3.21 -7.26
CA TYR A 65 8.68 -1.79 -7.22
C TYR A 65 9.51 -0.94 -6.26
N GLY A 66 10.27 -1.53 -5.34
CA GLY A 66 10.96 -0.78 -4.27
C GLY A 66 12.06 0.18 -4.74
N LYS A 67 12.50 0.10 -6.00
CA LYS A 67 13.41 1.09 -6.62
C LYS A 67 12.69 2.23 -7.32
N GLN A 68 11.41 2.06 -7.61
CA GLN A 68 10.59 2.97 -8.41
C GLN A 68 9.64 3.78 -7.52
N LEU A 69 9.18 3.17 -6.42
CA LEU A 69 8.20 3.73 -5.50
C LEU A 69 8.79 3.93 -4.12
N ASN A 70 8.32 4.97 -3.42
CA ASN A 70 8.53 5.14 -2.00
C ASN A 70 7.60 4.17 -1.24
N LEU A 71 8.04 2.91 -1.07
CA LEU A 71 7.26 1.88 -0.39
C LEU A 71 7.41 1.99 1.13
N ILE A 72 6.29 2.19 1.83
CA ILE A 72 6.21 2.01 3.28
C ILE A 72 5.68 0.60 3.54
N LYS A 73 6.57 -0.27 4.01
CA LYS A 73 6.26 -1.64 4.40
C LYS A 73 5.66 -1.65 5.80
N LEU A 74 4.47 -2.23 5.94
CA LEU A 74 3.77 -2.35 7.23
C LEU A 74 3.44 -3.81 7.50
N ASP A 75 3.78 -4.29 8.69
CA ASP A 75 3.24 -5.56 9.21
C ASP A 75 1.78 -5.39 9.70
N ASN A 76 1.16 -6.47 10.18
CA ASN A 76 -0.26 -6.45 10.60
C ASN A 76 -0.53 -5.64 11.88
N LYS A 77 0.53 -5.20 12.55
CA LYS A 77 0.48 -4.43 13.80
C LYS A 77 0.95 -3.00 13.60
N GLN A 78 1.24 -2.59 12.37
CA GLN A 78 1.71 -1.25 12.07
C GLN A 78 0.69 -0.43 11.30
N ALA A 79 0.77 0.88 11.47
CA ALA A 79 0.03 1.86 10.68
C ALA A 79 0.94 3.04 10.35
N VAL A 80 0.65 3.75 9.26
CA VAL A 80 1.28 5.04 8.96
C VAL A 80 0.30 6.17 9.26
N LEU A 81 0.63 7.01 10.24
CA LEU A 81 -0.13 8.21 10.57
C LEU A 81 0.42 9.39 9.79
N THR A 82 -0.40 9.97 8.91
CA THR A 82 -0.02 11.13 8.09
C THR A 82 -0.82 12.37 8.49
N THR A 83 -0.09 13.47 8.61
CA THR A 83 -0.61 14.84 8.79
C THR A 83 0.02 15.73 7.72
N ARG A 84 -0.34 17.03 7.67
CA ARG A 84 0.18 17.94 6.63
C ARG A 84 1.70 18.00 6.55
N ASP A 85 2.38 17.88 7.69
CA ASP A 85 3.81 18.15 7.79
C ASP A 85 4.65 16.90 8.03
N LYS A 86 4.01 15.77 8.36
CA LYS A 86 4.71 14.55 8.77
C LYS A 86 3.92 13.28 8.53
N SER A 87 4.66 12.22 8.26
CA SER A 87 4.21 10.83 8.29
C SER A 87 5.09 10.03 9.24
N ILE A 88 4.47 9.22 10.09
CA ILE A 88 5.17 8.37 11.05
C ILE A 88 4.58 6.96 11.02
N VAL A 89 5.44 5.93 11.04
CA VAL A 89 5.00 4.56 11.28
C VAL A 89 4.82 4.37 12.78
N VAL A 90 3.67 3.85 13.18
CA VAL A 90 3.33 3.53 14.57
C VAL A 90 2.99 2.04 14.65
N SER A 91 3.25 1.43 15.79
CA SER A 91 2.90 0.04 16.08
C SER A 91 1.77 -0.03 17.10
N SER A 92 0.98 -1.10 17.03
CA SER A 92 0.05 -1.45 18.09
C SER A 92 0.81 -1.71 19.39
N PRO A 93 0.19 -1.46 20.55
CA PRO A 93 0.74 -1.86 21.85
C PRO A 93 1.06 -3.35 21.95
#